data_AF-R9JAJ7-F1
#
_entry.id   AF-R9JAJ7-F1
#
_cell.length_a   1.000
_cell.length_b   1.000
_cell.length_c   1.000
_cell.angle_alpha   90.00
_cell.angle_beta   90.00
_cell.angle_gamma   90.00
#
_symmetry.space_group_name_H-M   'P 1'
#
loop_
_entity.id
_entity.type
_entity.pdbx_description
1 polymer ?
#
loop_
_entity_poly.entity_id
_entity_poly.type
_entity_poly.pdbx_seq_one_letter_code
_entity_poly.pdbx_strand_id
1 'polypeptide(L)'
;MLGLLKEAAVGGVMGGLAGTAFYGVGKAFGFLKDSIKDVREQRRNTNLTIMSRNSGRGNPNAITHFGAELNTRQKNLLQQLPDYDSSIIVKKGDVNLKDLSALTAETGNEFAMFTRGSQRMIIRGNSNKVNINGSMAQELYNAGFKWSGHTHPGTGINVKLESIGDKYILKQFNQRQSVILDDQGRINIFTIGE
;
A
#
# COMPACT_ATOMS: atom_id res chain seq x y z
N MET A 1 48.57 9.49 -26.82
CA MET A 1 48.33 10.67 -27.69
C MET A 1 47.83 11.79 -26.77
N LEU A 2 48.50 12.95 -26.81
CA LEU A 2 48.30 14.20 -26.04
C LEU A 2 46.81 14.63 -25.96
N GLY A 3 46.26 15.36 -24.98
CA GLY A 3 46.80 16.25 -23.94
C GLY A 3 46.14 17.64 -24.03
N LEU A 4 45.43 18.09 -22.97
CA LEU A 4 45.10 19.48 -22.53
C LEU A 4 44.24 20.39 -23.46
N LEU A 5 43.20 21.14 -23.02
CA LEU A 5 43.10 22.27 -22.05
C LEU A 5 41.60 22.46 -21.66
N LYS A 6 41.19 22.53 -20.38
CA LYS A 6 41.09 23.66 -19.41
C LYS A 6 39.98 24.73 -19.65
N GLU A 7 39.08 24.82 -18.65
CA GLU A 7 38.48 26.03 -17.98
C GLU A 7 37.73 27.08 -18.85
N ALA A 8 36.69 27.83 -18.45
CA ALA A 8 35.97 28.07 -17.20
C ALA A 8 34.68 28.90 -17.47
N ALA A 9 33.75 28.82 -16.51
CA ALA A 9 32.89 29.89 -15.97
C ALA A 9 31.73 30.55 -16.77
N VAL A 10 30.84 31.11 -15.95
CA VAL A 10 29.74 32.07 -16.21
C VAL A 10 28.42 31.39 -16.61
N GLY A 11 27.36 31.31 -15.78
CA GLY A 11 26.77 32.34 -14.92
C GLY A 11 25.66 33.06 -15.70
N GLY A 12 24.38 32.81 -15.42
CA GLY A 12 23.31 33.59 -16.04
C GLY A 12 21.90 33.00 -15.93
N VAL A 13 21.10 33.60 -15.07
CA VAL A 13 19.63 33.50 -14.98
C VAL A 13 19.01 34.30 -16.13
N MET A 14 18.06 33.72 -16.87
CA MET A 14 16.92 34.36 -17.57
C MET A 14 16.35 33.33 -18.55
N GLY A 15 15.09 32.91 -18.45
CA GLY A 15 13.97 33.76 -18.86
C GLY A 15 13.72 33.54 -20.36
N GLY A 16 12.73 32.71 -20.71
CA GLY A 16 12.46 32.39 -22.12
C GLY A 16 11.25 31.50 -22.31
N LEU A 17 10.06 31.98 -21.90
CA LEU A 17 8.82 31.53 -22.51
C LEU A 17 8.80 32.07 -23.95
N ALA A 18 9.01 31.19 -24.92
CA ALA A 18 8.79 31.51 -26.33
C ALA A 18 8.03 30.36 -27.01
N GLY A 19 6.77 30.65 -27.34
CA GLY A 19 6.11 30.11 -28.52
C GLY A 19 5.28 28.85 -28.34
N THR A 20 4.04 28.99 -27.87
CA THR A 20 2.93 28.19 -28.40
C THR A 20 1.82 29.10 -28.89
N ALA A 21 1.52 28.96 -30.17
CA ALA A 21 0.49 29.71 -30.88
C ALA A 21 -0.89 29.48 -30.23
N PHE A 22 -1.64 30.57 -30.10
CA PHE A 22 -3.01 30.59 -29.60
C PHE A 22 -3.93 29.82 -30.56
N TYR A 23 -4.35 28.63 -30.17
CA TYR A 23 -5.49 27.91 -30.75
C TYR A 23 -6.42 27.50 -29.61
N GLY A 24 -7.37 28.36 -29.23
CA GLY A 24 -8.23 28.00 -28.10
C GLY A 24 -9.20 29.02 -27.52
N VAL A 25 -9.65 30.04 -28.26
CA VAL A 25 -10.64 30.98 -27.70
C VAL A 25 -12.05 30.35 -27.63
N GLY A 26 -12.37 29.38 -28.48
CA GLY A 26 -13.70 28.73 -28.51
C GLY A 26 -13.94 27.67 -27.43
N LYS A 27 -12.93 26.84 -27.10
CA LYS A 27 -13.10 25.76 -26.10
C LYS A 27 -13.13 26.31 -24.67
N ALA A 28 -12.29 27.29 -24.35
CA ALA A 28 -12.25 27.87 -23.01
C ALA A 28 -13.58 28.53 -22.61
N PHE A 29 -14.26 29.18 -23.55
CA PHE A 29 -15.57 29.81 -23.31
C PHE A 29 -16.72 28.80 -23.12
N GLY A 30 -16.67 27.66 -23.82
CA GLY A 30 -17.62 26.56 -23.61
C GLY A 30 -17.50 25.97 -22.20
N PHE A 31 -16.27 25.62 -21.81
CA PHE A 31 -15.98 25.10 -20.46
C PHE A 31 -16.42 26.07 -19.35
N LEU A 32 -16.21 27.38 -19.52
CA LEU A 32 -16.65 28.37 -18.54
C LEU A 32 -18.18 28.46 -18.45
N LYS A 33 -18.91 28.40 -19.57
CA LYS A 33 -20.37 28.45 -19.58
C LYS A 33 -21.00 27.18 -18.98
N ASP A 34 -20.45 26.02 -19.28
CA ASP A 34 -20.94 24.74 -18.77
C ASP A 34 -20.68 24.62 -17.27
N SER A 35 -19.52 25.06 -16.79
CA SER A 35 -19.19 25.08 -15.36
C SER A 35 -20.09 26.04 -14.56
N ILE A 36 -20.44 27.20 -15.11
CA ILE A 36 -21.36 28.15 -14.45
C ILE A 36 -22.81 27.62 -14.41
N LYS A 37 -23.24 26.86 -15.44
CA LYS A 37 -24.55 26.20 -15.46
C LYS A 37 -24.64 25.11 -14.38
N ASP A 38 -23.64 24.24 -14.28
CA ASP A 38 -23.58 23.17 -13.27
C ASP A 38 -23.65 23.71 -11.83
N VAL A 39 -22.91 24.79 -11.54
CA VAL A 39 -22.92 25.42 -10.21
C VAL A 39 -24.30 26.04 -9.88
N ARG A 40 -25.00 26.58 -10.88
CA ARG A 40 -26.36 27.13 -10.70
C ARG A 40 -27.40 26.05 -10.48
N GLU A 41 -27.23 24.88 -11.09
CA GLU A 41 -28.15 23.75 -10.96
C GLU A 41 -27.99 23.03 -9.61
N GLN A 42 -26.75 22.83 -9.15
CA GLN A 42 -26.48 22.31 -7.79
C GLN A 42 -27.04 23.19 -6.67
N ARG A 43 -27.07 24.53 -6.85
CA ARG A 43 -27.62 25.46 -5.85
C ARG A 43 -29.16 25.47 -5.76
N ARG A 44 -29.87 24.91 -6.73
CA ARG A 44 -31.34 24.84 -6.75
C ARG A 44 -31.89 23.52 -6.20
N ASN A 45 -31.04 22.53 -6.01
CA ASN A 45 -31.45 21.26 -5.45
C ASN A 45 -31.44 21.38 -3.92
N THR A 46 -32.61 21.47 -3.28
CA THR A 46 -32.75 21.49 -1.82
C THR A 46 -32.72 20.10 -1.20
N ASN A 47 -32.53 19.05 -2.02
CA ASN A 47 -32.42 17.66 -1.61
C ASN A 47 -30.94 17.25 -1.47
N LEU A 48 -30.15 18.06 -0.75
CA LEU A 48 -28.75 17.78 -0.47
C LEU A 48 -28.64 16.99 0.84
N THR A 49 -28.45 15.68 0.74
CA THR A 49 -28.17 14.82 1.89
C THR A 49 -26.67 14.81 2.18
N ILE A 50 -26.26 14.62 3.44
CA ILE A 50 -24.85 14.47 3.81
C ILE A 50 -24.31 13.17 3.20
N MET A 51 -23.62 13.26 2.06
CA MET A 51 -22.94 12.14 1.43
C MET A 51 -21.52 12.00 1.99
N SER A 52 -21.12 10.80 2.40
CA SER A 52 -19.71 10.52 2.72
C SER A 52 -18.87 10.74 1.45
N ARG A 53 -17.94 11.70 1.49
CA ARG A 53 -17.03 12.00 0.38
C ARG A 53 -15.97 10.92 0.15
N ASN A 54 -15.75 10.04 1.13
CA ASN A 54 -14.85 8.90 1.02
C ASN A 54 -15.68 7.63 0.86
N SER A 55 -15.52 6.94 -0.26
CA SER A 55 -16.23 5.69 -0.57
C SER A 55 -15.87 4.52 0.36
N GLY A 56 -15.01 4.72 1.36
CA GLY A 56 -14.44 3.65 2.19
C GLY A 56 -13.54 2.67 1.41
N ARG A 57 -13.41 2.83 0.08
CA ARG A 57 -12.76 1.89 -0.82
C ARG A 57 -11.30 1.69 -0.44
N GLY A 58 -10.95 0.43 -0.20
CA GLY A 58 -9.63 -0.03 0.24
C GLY A 58 -9.26 0.32 1.68
N ASN A 59 -10.20 0.82 2.49
CA ASN A 59 -10.03 0.91 3.93
C ASN A 59 -10.43 -0.44 4.56
N PRO A 60 -9.51 -1.15 5.25
CA PRO A 60 -9.80 -2.45 5.86
C PRO A 60 -11.04 -2.42 6.77
N ASN A 61 -11.14 -1.40 7.63
CA ASN A 61 -12.28 -1.25 8.53
C ASN A 61 -13.62 -1.05 7.79
N ALA A 62 -13.60 -0.39 6.64
CA ALA A 62 -14.82 -0.21 5.84
C ALA A 62 -15.19 -1.47 5.05
N ILE A 63 -14.20 -2.26 4.63
CA ILE A 63 -14.42 -3.57 4.01
C ILE A 63 -15.11 -4.50 5.02
N THR A 64 -14.55 -4.61 6.23
CA THR A 64 -15.09 -5.49 7.30
C THR A 64 -16.50 -5.10 7.75
N HIS A 65 -16.80 -3.80 7.92
CA HIS A 65 -18.08 -3.37 8.51
C HIS A 65 -19.17 -2.97 7.51
N PHE A 66 -18.79 -2.49 6.34
CA PHE A 66 -19.72 -1.90 5.37
C PHE A 66 -19.67 -2.61 4.02
N GLY A 67 -18.90 -3.69 3.87
CA GLY A 67 -18.73 -4.39 2.58
C GLY A 67 -18.15 -3.50 1.50
N ALA A 68 -17.35 -2.49 1.89
CA ALA A 68 -16.66 -1.65 0.92
C ALA A 68 -15.71 -2.49 0.07
N GLU A 69 -15.48 -2.10 -1.19
CA GLU A 69 -14.58 -2.85 -2.06
C GLU A 69 -13.10 -2.53 -1.79
N LEU A 70 -12.22 -3.48 -2.16
CA LEU A 70 -10.79 -3.22 -2.38
C LEU A 70 -10.55 -2.08 -3.37
N ASN A 71 -9.51 -1.28 -3.16
CA ASN A 71 -9.05 -0.32 -4.17
C ASN A 71 -8.30 -1.00 -5.33
N THR A 72 -7.97 -0.26 -6.40
CA THR A 72 -7.40 -0.84 -7.63
C THR A 72 -6.06 -1.50 -7.36
N ARG A 73 -5.22 -0.87 -6.53
CA ARG A 73 -3.92 -1.40 -6.11
C ARG A 73 -4.06 -2.73 -5.37
N GLN A 74 -5.01 -2.82 -4.44
CA GLN A 74 -5.29 -4.03 -3.67
C GLN A 74 -5.88 -5.14 -4.55
N LYS A 75 -6.82 -4.82 -5.46
CA LYS A 75 -7.36 -5.79 -6.44
C LYS A 75 -6.24 -6.37 -7.30
N ASN A 76 -5.35 -5.53 -7.82
CA ASN A 76 -4.21 -5.97 -8.64
C ASN A 76 -3.20 -6.81 -7.83
N LEU A 77 -3.02 -6.52 -6.55
CA LEU A 77 -2.17 -7.32 -5.67
C LEU A 77 -2.79 -8.70 -5.42
N LEU A 78 -4.10 -8.76 -5.14
CA LEU A 78 -4.80 -10.00 -4.85
C LEU A 78 -4.88 -10.94 -6.07
N GLN A 79 -5.06 -10.39 -7.26
CA GLN A 79 -5.05 -11.17 -8.50
C GLN A 79 -3.73 -11.93 -8.74
N GLN A 80 -2.62 -11.42 -8.21
CA GLN A 80 -1.30 -12.06 -8.30
C GLN A 80 -1.03 -13.02 -7.14
N LEU A 81 -1.98 -13.15 -6.22
CA LEU A 81 -1.93 -14.03 -5.05
C LEU A 81 -3.18 -14.94 -5.04
N PRO A 82 -3.42 -15.75 -6.09
CA PRO A 82 -4.69 -16.46 -6.28
C PRO A 82 -4.98 -17.50 -5.19
N ASP A 83 -3.94 -18.20 -4.72
CA ASP A 83 -4.07 -19.37 -3.86
C ASP A 83 -3.13 -19.31 -2.65
N TYR A 84 -3.32 -20.24 -1.72
CA TYR A 84 -2.41 -20.49 -0.61
C TYR A 84 -0.96 -20.66 -1.12
N ASP A 85 0.00 -20.07 -0.40
CA ASP A 85 1.43 -20.03 -0.72
C ASP A 85 1.82 -19.28 -2.00
N SER A 86 0.86 -18.66 -2.70
CA SER A 86 1.19 -17.71 -3.76
C SER A 86 2.03 -16.58 -3.18
N SER A 87 3.04 -16.15 -3.92
CA SER A 87 3.92 -15.07 -3.51
C SER A 87 4.25 -14.12 -4.67
N ILE A 88 4.52 -12.87 -4.32
CA ILE A 88 4.91 -11.84 -5.28
C ILE A 88 5.94 -10.90 -4.70
N ILE A 89 6.87 -10.41 -5.53
CA ILE A 89 7.76 -9.30 -5.22
C ILE A 89 7.31 -8.05 -5.97
N VAL A 90 7.05 -6.97 -5.23
CA VAL A 90 6.65 -5.66 -5.76
C VAL A 90 7.58 -4.56 -5.25
N LYS A 91 7.46 -3.34 -5.78
CA LYS A 91 8.20 -2.19 -5.23
C LYS A 91 7.65 -1.82 -3.86
N LYS A 92 8.53 -1.36 -2.97
CA LYS A 92 8.18 -0.99 -1.58
C LYS A 92 7.08 0.07 -1.49
N GLY A 93 7.03 1.01 -2.44
CA GLY A 93 6.01 2.07 -2.49
C GLY A 93 4.62 1.58 -2.93
N ASP A 94 4.55 0.42 -3.59
CA ASP A 94 3.33 -0.06 -4.25
C ASP A 94 2.45 -0.92 -3.32
N VAL A 95 2.91 -1.19 -2.09
CA VAL A 95 2.15 -1.96 -1.10
C VAL A 95 2.55 -1.51 0.31
N ASN A 96 1.63 -1.51 1.26
CA ASN A 96 1.92 -1.36 2.68
C ASN A 96 1.12 -2.37 3.52
N LEU A 97 1.40 -2.47 4.82
CA LEU A 97 0.76 -3.47 5.69
C LEU A 97 -0.76 -3.28 5.81
N LYS A 98 -1.29 -2.06 5.67
CA LYS A 98 -2.75 -1.85 5.65
C LYS A 98 -3.38 -2.38 4.37
N ASP A 99 -2.64 -2.46 3.26
CA ASP A 99 -3.16 -3.16 2.08
C ASP A 99 -3.37 -4.64 2.38
N LEU A 100 -2.46 -5.27 3.13
CA LEU A 100 -2.62 -6.67 3.54
C LEU A 100 -3.82 -6.85 4.47
N SER A 101 -4.06 -5.92 5.41
CA SER A 101 -5.28 -5.94 6.22
C SER A 101 -6.55 -5.86 5.37
N ALA A 102 -6.54 -5.04 4.31
CA ALA A 102 -7.67 -4.98 3.38
C ALA A 102 -7.85 -6.31 2.62
N LEU A 103 -6.76 -6.96 2.20
CA LEU A 103 -6.84 -8.29 1.57
C LEU A 103 -7.34 -9.37 2.54
N THR A 104 -6.95 -9.29 3.81
CA THR A 104 -7.46 -10.17 4.87
C THR A 104 -8.94 -9.93 5.11
N ALA A 105 -9.39 -8.67 5.18
CA ALA A 105 -10.82 -8.34 5.30
C ALA A 105 -11.66 -8.89 4.14
N GLU A 106 -11.13 -8.81 2.92
CA GLU A 106 -11.81 -9.32 1.72
C GLU A 106 -11.86 -10.85 1.67
N THR A 107 -10.76 -11.52 2.02
CA THR A 107 -10.59 -12.95 1.72
C THR A 107 -10.64 -13.88 2.92
N GLY A 108 -10.57 -13.34 4.13
CA GLY A 108 -10.42 -14.11 5.37
C GLY A 108 -9.09 -14.85 5.49
N ASN A 109 -8.06 -14.51 4.69
CA ASN A 109 -6.74 -15.16 4.74
C ASN A 109 -5.67 -14.24 5.34
N GLU A 110 -4.66 -14.85 5.95
CA GLU A 110 -3.45 -14.20 6.41
C GLU A 110 -2.52 -13.84 5.25
N PHE A 111 -1.75 -12.76 5.42
CA PHE A 111 -0.69 -12.37 4.51
C PHE A 111 0.54 -11.94 5.29
N ALA A 112 1.73 -12.32 4.84
CA ALA A 112 2.99 -11.86 5.41
C ALA A 112 3.72 -10.94 4.44
N MET A 113 4.42 -9.95 4.98
CA MET A 113 5.26 -9.02 4.21
C MET A 113 6.72 -9.09 4.64
N PHE A 114 7.61 -9.19 3.67
CA PHE A 114 9.06 -9.16 3.85
C PHE A 114 9.64 -8.01 3.03
N THR A 115 10.52 -7.21 3.62
CA THR A 115 11.13 -6.06 2.94
C THR A 115 12.63 -6.28 2.74
N ARG A 116 13.13 -6.04 1.53
CA ARG A 116 14.56 -5.99 1.20
C ARG A 116 14.84 -4.81 0.28
N GLY A 117 15.58 -3.81 0.76
CA GLY A 117 15.87 -2.60 0.00
C GLY A 117 14.59 -1.89 -0.48
N SER A 118 14.45 -1.72 -1.79
CA SER A 118 13.30 -1.11 -2.46
C SER A 118 12.19 -2.10 -2.84
N GLN A 119 12.28 -3.36 -2.41
CA GLN A 119 11.35 -4.43 -2.74
C GLN A 119 10.59 -4.93 -1.51
N ARG A 120 9.35 -5.36 -1.73
CA ARG A 120 8.50 -6.06 -0.77
C ARG A 120 8.02 -7.36 -1.37
N MET A 121 8.21 -8.44 -0.65
CA MET A 121 7.62 -9.73 -0.94
C MET A 121 6.36 -9.91 -0.09
N ILE A 122 5.27 -10.32 -0.73
CA ILE A 122 4.03 -10.71 -0.07
C ILE A 122 3.83 -12.20 -0.27
N ILE A 123 3.43 -12.91 0.77
CA ILE A 123 3.04 -14.32 0.71
C ILE A 123 1.62 -14.44 1.25
N ARG A 124 0.75 -15.10 0.48
CA ARG A 124 -0.61 -15.41 0.89
C ARG A 124 -0.64 -16.70 1.70
N GLY A 125 -1.22 -16.64 2.88
CA GLY A 125 -1.56 -17.78 3.71
C GLY A 125 -2.99 -18.24 3.49
N ASN A 126 -3.53 -18.92 4.51
CA ASN A 126 -4.94 -19.27 4.62
C ASN A 126 -5.55 -18.57 5.84
N SER A 127 -6.73 -18.99 6.29
CA SER A 127 -7.41 -18.38 7.43
C SER A 127 -6.74 -18.60 8.80
N ASN A 128 -5.67 -19.38 8.87
CA ASN A 128 -5.03 -19.76 10.14
C ASN A 128 -3.50 -19.57 10.17
N LYS A 129 -2.85 -19.46 9.00
CA LYS A 129 -1.38 -19.33 8.91
C LYS A 129 -0.90 -18.86 7.55
N VAL A 130 0.29 -18.27 7.55
CA VAL A 130 1.19 -18.17 6.38
C VAL A 130 2.26 -19.26 6.45
N ASN A 131 2.57 -19.94 5.34
CA ASN A 131 3.53 -21.04 5.33
C ASN A 131 4.99 -20.55 5.38
N ILE A 132 5.43 -20.14 6.57
CA ILE A 132 6.82 -19.79 6.83
C ILE A 132 7.31 -20.61 8.02
N ASN A 133 8.20 -21.55 7.75
CA ASN A 133 8.89 -22.33 8.77
C ASN A 133 10.30 -21.76 9.03
N GLY A 134 11.05 -22.37 9.96
CA GLY A 134 12.38 -21.89 10.33
C GLY A 134 13.39 -21.90 9.18
N SER A 135 13.37 -22.92 8.32
CA SER A 135 14.26 -23.00 7.14
C SER A 135 13.97 -21.86 6.18
N MET A 136 12.70 -21.67 5.82
CA MET A 136 12.28 -20.60 4.92
C MET A 136 12.61 -19.22 5.51
N ALA A 137 12.39 -19.02 6.81
CA ALA A 137 12.74 -17.76 7.47
C ALA A 137 14.26 -17.49 7.40
N GLN A 138 15.09 -18.50 7.61
CA GLN A 138 16.54 -18.39 7.52
C GLN A 138 17.01 -18.12 6.07
N GLU A 139 16.39 -18.77 5.08
CA GLU A 139 16.64 -18.52 3.66
C GLU A 139 16.31 -17.06 3.29
N LEU A 140 15.16 -16.55 3.74
CA LEU A 140 14.75 -15.16 3.53
C LEU A 140 15.70 -14.18 4.21
N TYR A 141 16.09 -14.45 5.45
CA TYR A 141 17.06 -13.64 6.17
C TYR A 141 18.41 -13.60 5.44
N ASN A 142 18.93 -14.76 5.02
CA ASN A 142 20.19 -14.87 4.28
C ASN A 142 20.12 -14.15 2.92
N ALA A 143 18.94 -14.11 2.30
CA ALA A 143 18.68 -13.34 1.09
C ALA A 143 18.54 -11.82 1.35
N GLY A 144 18.65 -11.36 2.60
CA GLY A 144 18.62 -9.95 2.99
C GLY A 144 17.23 -9.39 3.30
N PHE A 145 16.21 -10.23 3.40
CA PHE A 145 14.87 -9.79 3.79
C PHE A 145 14.76 -9.58 5.31
N LYS A 146 13.93 -8.60 5.67
CA LYS A 146 13.41 -8.42 7.02
C LYS A 146 11.91 -8.73 7.04
N TRP A 147 11.45 -9.43 8.06
CA TRP A 147 10.03 -9.63 8.29
C TRP A 147 9.40 -8.32 8.75
N SER A 148 8.50 -7.77 7.93
CA SER A 148 7.85 -6.49 8.20
C SER A 148 6.61 -6.62 9.06
N GLY A 149 5.96 -7.78 9.03
CA GLY A 149 4.73 -8.08 9.75
C GLY A 149 3.82 -9.02 8.96
N HIS A 150 2.71 -9.40 9.58
CA HIS A 150 1.65 -10.18 8.93
C HIS A 150 0.27 -9.79 9.47
N THR A 151 -0.76 -10.39 8.89
CA THR A 151 -2.16 -10.13 9.24
C THR A 151 -2.83 -11.39 9.76
N HIS A 152 -3.76 -11.23 10.69
CA HIS A 152 -4.68 -12.29 11.14
C HIS A 152 -6.13 -11.92 10.77
N PRO A 153 -6.99 -12.89 10.39
CA PRO A 153 -8.40 -12.64 10.14
C PRO A 153 -9.16 -12.42 11.45
N GLY A 154 -10.21 -11.59 11.41
CA GLY A 154 -11.02 -11.27 12.56
C GLY A 154 -10.56 -10.03 13.31
N THR A 155 -11.17 -9.81 14.47
CA THR A 155 -11.03 -8.58 15.26
C THR A 155 -10.88 -8.88 16.75
N GLY A 156 -10.28 -7.94 17.49
CA GLY A 156 -10.13 -8.03 18.95
C GLY A 156 -8.67 -8.10 19.42
N ILE A 157 -8.48 -8.16 20.74
CA ILE A 157 -7.15 -8.22 21.35
C ILE A 157 -6.45 -9.54 21.01
N ASN A 158 -7.15 -10.67 21.19
CA ASN A 158 -6.58 -12.00 21.00
C ASN A 158 -6.10 -12.24 19.57
N VAL A 159 -6.76 -11.64 18.58
CA VAL A 159 -6.38 -11.75 17.16
C VAL A 159 -5.03 -11.08 16.87
N LYS A 160 -4.60 -10.10 17.66
CA LYS A 160 -3.32 -9.41 17.42
C LYS A 160 -2.18 -9.89 18.33
N LEU A 161 -2.45 -10.88 19.17
CA LEU A 161 -1.43 -11.50 20.00
C LEU A 161 -0.56 -12.40 19.13
N GLU A 162 0.74 -12.34 19.38
CA GLU A 162 1.70 -13.19 18.71
C GLU A 162 1.61 -14.63 19.25
N SER A 163 1.73 -15.58 18.34
CA SER A 163 1.85 -17.00 18.66
C SER A 163 3.29 -17.37 19.02
N ILE A 164 3.47 -18.60 19.52
CA ILE A 164 4.80 -19.19 19.71
C ILE A 164 5.54 -19.27 18.36
N GLY A 165 4.82 -19.54 17.27
CA GLY A 165 5.34 -19.56 15.91
C GLY A 165 5.92 -18.20 15.50
N ASP A 166 5.20 -17.12 15.79
CA ASP A 166 5.65 -15.75 15.46
C ASP A 166 6.96 -15.42 16.17
N LYS A 167 7.07 -15.72 17.48
CA LYS A 167 8.32 -15.51 18.24
C LYS A 167 9.46 -16.37 17.68
N TYR A 168 9.17 -17.61 17.30
CA TYR A 168 10.17 -18.50 16.72
C TYR A 168 10.70 -18.00 15.37
N ILE A 169 9.80 -17.58 14.47
CA ILE A 169 10.18 -17.01 13.17
C ILE A 169 10.93 -15.70 13.34
N LEU A 170 10.49 -14.83 14.26
CA LEU A 170 11.17 -13.56 14.55
C LEU A 170 12.62 -13.76 15.00
N LYS A 171 12.90 -14.83 15.78
CA LYS A 171 14.25 -15.24 16.15
C LYS A 171 15.10 -15.63 14.94
N GLN A 172 14.54 -16.35 13.96
CA GLN A 172 15.27 -16.77 12.74
C GLN A 172 15.67 -15.57 11.88
N PHE A 173 14.86 -14.50 11.87
CA PHE A 173 15.21 -13.24 11.21
C PHE A 173 16.23 -12.39 11.96
N ASN A 174 16.70 -12.83 13.14
CA ASN A 174 17.58 -12.04 14.02
C ASN A 174 17.03 -10.61 14.25
N GLN A 175 15.72 -10.50 14.44
CA GLN A 175 15.00 -9.24 14.60
C GLN A 175 14.42 -9.13 16.01
N ARG A 176 14.47 -7.93 16.61
CA ARG A 176 13.89 -7.70 17.94
C ARG A 176 12.36 -7.57 17.92
N GLN A 177 11.79 -7.17 16.80
CA GLN A 177 10.36 -6.87 16.70
C GLN A 177 9.80 -7.10 15.30
N SER A 178 8.50 -7.33 15.24
CA SER A 178 7.66 -7.29 14.05
C SER A 178 6.25 -6.85 14.46
N VAL A 179 5.30 -6.83 13.52
CA VAL A 179 3.94 -6.36 13.78
C VAL A 179 2.89 -7.32 13.27
N ILE A 180 1.77 -7.37 13.98
CA ILE A 180 0.55 -8.08 13.59
C ILE A 180 -0.52 -7.03 13.35
N LEU A 181 -1.26 -7.16 12.25
CA LEU A 181 -2.46 -6.38 12.02
C LEU A 181 -3.67 -7.30 11.97
N ASP A 182 -4.81 -6.79 12.44
CA ASP A 182 -6.08 -7.44 12.19
C ASP A 182 -6.69 -7.01 10.84
N ASP A 183 -7.87 -7.55 10.52
CA ASP A 183 -8.60 -7.22 9.29
C ASP A 183 -9.14 -5.78 9.25
N GLN A 184 -9.07 -5.04 10.36
CA GLN A 184 -9.42 -3.60 10.43
C GLN A 184 -8.19 -2.70 10.30
N GLY A 185 -6.99 -3.28 10.19
CA GLY A 185 -5.73 -2.54 10.10
C GLY A 185 -5.25 -1.96 11.43
N ARG A 186 -5.77 -2.47 12.56
CA ARG A 186 -5.25 -2.14 13.90
C ARG A 186 -4.00 -2.97 14.16
N ILE A 187 -2.99 -2.33 14.71
CA ILE A 187 -1.64 -2.89 14.84
C ILE A 187 -1.40 -3.36 16.28
N ASN A 188 -0.63 -4.42 16.43
CA ASN A 188 0.13 -4.76 17.63
C ASN A 188 1.61 -4.95 17.26
N ILE A 189 2.52 -4.43 18.08
CA ILE A 189 3.97 -4.65 17.93
C ILE A 189 4.34 -5.73 18.94
N PHE A 190 5.00 -6.78 18.49
CA PHE A 190 5.50 -7.83 19.37
C PHE A 190 7.03 -7.89 19.28
N THR A 191 7.64 -8.25 20.40
CA THR A 191 9.10 -8.22 20.58
C THR A 191 9.63 -9.54 21.12
N ILE A 192 10.93 -9.76 20.90
CA ILE A 192 11.72 -10.80 21.57
C ILE A 192 12.94 -10.18 22.25
N GLY A 193 13.24 -10.66 23.45
CA GLY A 193 14.37 -10.21 24.28
C GLY A 193 14.09 -8.90 25.01
N GLU A 194 14.07 -8.97 26.34
CA GLU A 194 14.47 -7.83 27.20
C GLU A 194 16.00 -7.78 27.27
#